data_AF-A0A6F8PZE2-F1
#
_entry.id   AF-A0A6F8PZE2-F1
#
_cell.length_a   1.000
_cell.length_b   1.000
_cell.length_c   1.000
_cell.angle_alpha   90.00
_cell.angle_beta   90.00
_cell.angle_gamma   90.00
#
_symmetry.space_group_name_H-M   'P 1'
#
loop_
_entity.id
_entity.type
_entity.pdbx_description
1 polymer ?
#
loop_
_entity_poly.entity_id
_entity_poly.type
_entity_poly.pdbx_seq_one_letter_code
_entity_poly.pdbx_strand_id
1 'polypeptide(L)'
;CDRCGCEIFQPVGTKTYGPLTECPSSDCKKNQTKGQLHHSTRASKFQPYQEVKIQEMAEQVPVGHIPRMLTVLCYGAIVRKINPGDVVDIAGIFLPTPYTGFNAIRAGLLTDTYLEAQYVTQHKSSYEDLTVDSRIFNRIDQYRISGHIYEYLAMSIAPEIYG
;
A
#
# COMPACT_ATOMS: atom_id res chain seq x y z
N CYS A 1 30.97 -15.94 -8.41
CA CYS A 1 31.87 -16.74 -7.53
C CYS A 1 33.31 -16.41 -7.89
N ASP A 2 34.21 -16.25 -6.93
CA ASP A 2 35.62 -15.88 -7.20
C ASP A 2 36.41 -16.95 -7.97
N ARG A 3 36.03 -18.23 -7.86
CA ARG A 3 36.78 -19.33 -8.49
C ARG A 3 36.22 -19.76 -9.84
N CYS A 4 34.93 -20.08 -9.90
CA CYS A 4 34.31 -20.57 -11.14
C CYS A 4 33.68 -19.47 -12.01
N GLY A 5 33.60 -18.23 -11.54
CA GLY A 5 32.96 -17.14 -12.27
C GLY A 5 31.43 -17.25 -12.40
N CYS A 6 30.82 -18.37 -11.96
CA CYS A 6 29.37 -18.54 -12.08
C CYS A 6 28.59 -17.49 -11.29
N GLU A 7 27.52 -17.01 -11.91
CA GLU A 7 26.47 -16.19 -11.29
C GLU A 7 25.38 -17.10 -10.73
N ILE A 8 24.96 -16.82 -9.50
CA ILE A 8 23.97 -17.65 -8.79
C ILE A 8 22.86 -16.74 -8.31
N PHE A 9 21.64 -17.11 -8.66
CA PHE A 9 20.44 -16.35 -8.33
C PHE A 9 19.68 -17.05 -7.21
N GLN A 10 19.51 -16.36 -6.09
CA GLN A 10 18.69 -16.81 -4.97
C GLN A 10 17.39 -16.00 -4.96
N PRO A 11 16.22 -16.61 -5.18
CA PRO A 11 14.95 -15.91 -5.02
C PRO A 11 14.70 -15.60 -3.54
N VAL A 12 14.33 -14.36 -3.23
CA VAL A 12 13.98 -13.91 -1.88
C VAL A 12 12.47 -13.79 -1.80
N GLY A 13 11.82 -14.72 -1.08
CA GLY A 13 10.36 -14.70 -0.89
C GLY A 13 9.90 -14.05 0.42
N THR A 14 10.79 -13.94 1.40
CA THR A 14 10.48 -13.49 2.76
C THR A 14 11.29 -12.25 3.13
N LYS A 15 10.80 -11.46 4.09
CA LYS A 15 11.50 -10.28 4.63
C LYS A 15 12.87 -10.61 5.20
N THR A 16 13.02 -11.81 5.76
CA THR A 16 14.28 -12.35 6.27
C THR A 16 14.78 -13.45 5.33
N TYR A 17 16.05 -13.40 4.95
CA TYR A 17 16.69 -14.44 4.17
C TYR A 17 18.14 -14.61 4.60
N GLY A 18 18.65 -15.84 4.50
CA GLY A 18 20.07 -16.14 4.68
C GLY A 18 20.78 -16.09 3.32
N PRO A 19 21.82 -15.26 3.14
CA PRO A 19 22.56 -15.21 1.88
C PRO A 19 23.37 -16.50 1.66
N LEU A 20 23.43 -16.97 0.41
CA LEU A 20 24.35 -18.04 0.02
C LEU A 20 25.80 -17.54 0.05
N THR A 21 26.62 -18.10 0.94
CA THR A 21 28.03 -17.76 1.09
C THR A 21 28.96 -18.68 0.28
N GLU A 22 28.61 -19.96 0.18
CA GLU A 22 29.33 -20.96 -0.61
C GLU A 22 28.65 -21.20 -1.96
N CYS A 23 29.45 -21.41 -3.02
CA CYS A 23 28.97 -21.60 -4.38
C CYS A 23 28.43 -23.02 -4.64
N PRO A 24 27.12 -23.22 -4.93
CA PRO A 24 26.56 -24.53 -5.29
C PRO A 24 26.80 -24.94 -6.76
N SER A 25 27.67 -24.26 -7.51
CA SER A 25 27.92 -24.59 -8.93
C SER A 25 28.53 -25.99 -9.10
N SER A 26 28.22 -26.63 -10.24
CA SER A 26 28.74 -27.97 -10.54
C SER A 26 30.27 -28.00 -10.68
N ASP A 27 30.88 -26.90 -11.12
CA ASP A 27 32.33 -26.79 -11.32
C ASP A 27 33.08 -26.69 -9.99
N CYS A 28 32.59 -25.87 -9.04
CA CYS A 28 33.15 -25.82 -7.69
C CYS A 28 32.99 -27.15 -6.96
N LYS A 29 31.84 -27.83 -7.16
CA LYS A 29 31.56 -29.13 -6.53
C LYS A 29 32.45 -30.25 -7.08
N LYS A 30 32.66 -30.31 -8.40
CA LYS A 30 33.53 -31.30 -9.06
C LYS A 30 35.00 -31.10 -8.70
N ASN A 31 35.45 -29.85 -8.64
CA ASN A 31 36.84 -29.51 -8.31
C ASN A 31 37.13 -29.53 -6.81
N GLN A 32 36.17 -29.90 -5.95
CA GLN A 32 36.26 -29.85 -4.48
C GLN A 32 36.77 -28.50 -3.95
N THR A 33 36.44 -27.41 -4.64
CA THR A 33 36.85 -26.05 -4.25
C THR A 33 35.68 -25.31 -3.63
N LYS A 34 35.88 -24.76 -2.44
CA LYS A 34 34.92 -23.87 -1.80
C LYS A 34 35.06 -22.46 -2.36
N GLY A 35 34.31 -22.17 -3.41
CA GLY A 35 34.25 -20.84 -3.97
C GLY A 35 33.37 -19.92 -3.11
N GLN A 36 33.91 -18.77 -2.70
CA GLN A 36 33.15 -17.73 -2.00
C GLN A 36 32.23 -17.00 -3.00
N LEU A 37 31.01 -16.70 -2.55
CA LEU A 37 30.06 -15.87 -3.27
C LEU A 37 30.11 -14.43 -2.72
N HIS A 38 30.05 -13.47 -3.64
CA HIS A 38 29.91 -12.05 -3.32
C HIS A 38 28.63 -11.52 -3.95
N HIS A 39 27.99 -10.58 -3.26
CA HIS A 39 26.79 -9.93 -3.75
C HIS A 39 27.13 -8.88 -4.81
N SER A 40 26.44 -8.92 -5.95
CA SER A 40 26.54 -7.92 -7.01
C SER A 40 25.19 -7.25 -7.20
N THR A 41 25.08 -5.98 -6.82
CA THR A 41 23.84 -5.20 -6.98
C THR A 41 23.44 -5.02 -8.44
N ARG A 42 24.41 -5.00 -9.37
CA ARG A 42 24.15 -4.85 -10.80
C ARG A 42 23.51 -6.11 -11.43
N ALA A 43 23.84 -7.29 -10.91
CA ALA A 43 23.27 -8.56 -11.35
C ALA A 43 21.97 -8.90 -10.60
N SER A 44 21.64 -8.16 -9.54
CA SER A 44 20.42 -8.34 -8.76
C SER A 44 19.24 -7.55 -9.34
N LYS A 45 18.04 -8.11 -9.19
CA LYS A 45 16.78 -7.43 -9.51
C LYS A 45 16.19 -6.81 -8.25
N PHE A 46 15.93 -5.51 -8.28
CA PHE A 46 15.25 -4.78 -7.22
C PHE A 46 13.87 -4.33 -7.68
N GLN A 47 12.93 -4.23 -6.74
CA GLN A 47 11.59 -3.73 -6.97
C GLN A 47 11.30 -2.58 -6.00
N PRO A 48 10.63 -1.50 -6.45
CA PRO A 48 10.14 -0.47 -5.55
C PRO A 48 9.25 -1.05 -4.46
N TYR A 49 9.48 -0.62 -3.22
CA TYR A 49 8.73 -1.00 -2.03
C TYR A 49 8.36 0.27 -1.27
N GLN A 50 7.10 0.36 -0.85
CA GLN A 50 6.61 1.43 0.01
C GLN A 50 5.65 0.85 1.05
N GLU A 51 5.87 1.24 2.30
CA GLU A 51 4.96 0.97 3.40
C GLU A 51 4.11 2.21 3.67
N VAL A 52 2.78 2.03 3.70
CA VAL A 52 1.81 3.09 3.93
C VAL A 52 0.96 2.70 5.13
N LYS A 53 0.71 3.64 6.03
CA LYS A 53 -0.24 3.44 7.14
C LYS A 53 -1.51 4.22 6.81
N ILE A 54 -2.63 3.53 6.79
CA ILE A 54 -3.95 4.13 6.59
C ILE A 54 -4.70 4.17 7.91
N GLN A 55 -5.61 5.13 8.03
CA GLN A 55 -6.50 5.30 9.17
C GLN A 55 -7.94 5.30 8.68
N GLU A 56 -8.85 4.74 9.48
CA GLU A 56 -10.29 4.81 9.22
C GLU A 56 -10.76 6.27 9.10
N MET A 57 -11.73 6.52 8.23
CA MET A 57 -12.32 7.85 8.09
C MET A 57 -13.14 8.19 9.34
N ALA A 58 -13.06 9.43 9.82
CA ALA A 58 -13.70 9.85 11.07
C ALA A 58 -15.23 9.59 11.10
N GLU A 59 -15.89 9.69 9.94
CA GLU A 59 -17.32 9.43 9.79
C GLU A 59 -17.72 7.96 9.99
N GLN A 60 -16.78 7.03 9.79
CA GLN A 60 -17.01 5.58 9.93
C GLN A 60 -16.75 5.07 11.35
N VAL A 61 -16.11 5.88 12.19
CA VAL A 61 -15.69 5.46 13.54
C VAL A 61 -16.86 5.62 14.52
N PRO A 62 -17.26 4.54 15.23
CA PRO A 62 -18.33 4.62 16.22
C PRO A 62 -17.99 5.59 17.37
N VAL A 63 -19.02 6.19 17.97
CA VAL A 63 -18.86 7.10 19.10
C VAL A 63 -18.13 6.41 20.25
N GLY A 64 -17.08 7.06 20.77
CA GLY A 64 -16.28 6.55 21.88
C GLY A 64 -15.11 5.63 21.48
N HIS A 65 -14.95 5.31 20.19
CA HIS A 65 -13.80 4.53 19.70
C HIS A 65 -12.68 5.43 19.15
N ILE A 66 -11.44 4.95 19.25
CA ILE A 66 -10.27 5.58 18.61
C ILE A 66 -10.12 4.93 17.23
N PRO A 67 -9.90 5.71 16.15
CA PRO A 67 -9.75 5.15 14.80
C PRO A 67 -8.56 4.19 14.74
N ARG A 68 -8.76 3.04 14.09
CA ARG A 68 -7.70 2.04 13.94
C ARG A 68 -6.83 2.33 12.73
N MET A 69 -5.60 1.83 12.79
CA MET A 69 -4.64 1.91 11.70
C MET A 69 -4.40 0.54 11.09
N LEU A 70 -4.18 0.51 9.77
CA LEU A 70 -3.76 -0.68 9.04
C LEU A 70 -2.50 -0.38 8.24
N THR A 71 -1.57 -1.33 8.22
CA THR A 71 -0.37 -1.25 7.40
C THR A 71 -0.64 -1.85 6.02
N VAL A 72 -0.34 -1.08 4.98
CA VAL A 72 -0.49 -1.45 3.58
C VAL A 72 0.89 -1.48 2.93
N LEU A 73 1.19 -2.57 2.22
CA LEU A 73 2.42 -2.73 1.47
C LEU A 73 2.14 -2.52 -0.02
N CYS A 74 2.85 -1.57 -0.62
CA CYS A 74 2.77 -1.25 -2.03
C CYS A 74 4.05 -1.69 -2.75
N TYR A 75 3.88 -2.38 -3.88
CA TYR A 75 4.99 -2.88 -4.69
C TYR A 75 4.93 -2.35 -6.13
N GLY A 76 6.09 -2.23 -6.76
CA GLY A 76 6.18 -1.92 -8.19
C GLY A 76 5.56 -0.56 -8.57
N ALA A 77 4.60 -0.57 -9.50
CA ALA A 77 4.03 0.64 -10.09
C ALA A 77 3.02 1.38 -9.19
N ILE A 78 2.58 0.77 -8.08
CA ILE A 78 1.65 1.40 -7.13
C ILE A 78 2.40 2.35 -6.17
N VAL A 79 3.71 2.16 -6.05
CA VAL A 79 4.59 3.02 -5.24
C VAL A 79 4.51 4.47 -5.74
N ARG A 80 4.46 5.42 -4.80
CA ARG A 80 4.29 6.87 -5.01
C ARG A 80 2.95 7.31 -5.59
N LYS A 81 1.95 6.43 -5.67
CA LYS A 81 0.60 6.89 -5.98
C LYS A 81 0.00 7.66 -4.79
N ILE A 82 0.17 7.16 -3.57
CA ILE A 82 -0.49 7.70 -2.37
C ILE A 82 0.36 8.80 -1.71
N ASN A 83 -0.25 9.93 -1.37
CA ASN A 83 0.33 10.96 -0.51
C ASN A 83 -0.35 11.02 0.87
N PRO A 84 0.35 11.54 1.91
CA PRO A 84 -0.26 11.78 3.21
C PRO A 84 -1.42 12.78 3.11
N GLY A 85 -2.57 12.40 3.66
CA GLY A 85 -3.78 13.24 3.65
C GLY A 85 -4.75 12.96 2.50
N ASP A 86 -4.35 12.12 1.54
CA ASP A 86 -5.25 11.69 0.46
C ASP A 86 -6.37 10.79 0.99
N VAL A 87 -7.56 10.96 0.43
CA VAL A 87 -8.68 10.02 0.64
C VAL A 87 -8.60 8.98 -0.46
N VAL A 88 -8.30 7.74 -0.08
CA VAL A 88 -7.99 6.65 -1.00
C VAL A 88 -8.75 5.39 -0.67
N ASP A 89 -9.17 4.68 -1.71
CA ASP A 89 -9.63 3.30 -1.62
C ASP A 89 -8.51 2.38 -2.10
N ILE A 90 -8.20 1.38 -1.29
CA ILE A 90 -7.14 0.42 -1.57
C ILE A 90 -7.77 -0.97 -1.69
N ALA A 91 -7.66 -1.57 -2.87
CA ALA A 91 -8.01 -2.96 -3.10
C ALA A 91 -6.74 -3.81 -3.01
N GLY A 92 -6.81 -4.90 -2.25
CA GLY A 92 -5.63 -5.71 -1.95
C GLY A 92 -5.96 -7.05 -1.32
N ILE A 93 -4.91 -7.79 -0.99
CA ILE A 93 -4.98 -9.10 -0.35
C ILE A 93 -4.56 -8.94 1.10
N PHE A 94 -5.39 -9.40 2.03
CA PHE A 94 -5.10 -9.33 3.46
C PHE A 94 -4.29 -10.55 3.90
N LEU A 95 -3.07 -10.32 4.39
CA LEU A 95 -2.11 -11.37 4.68
C LEU A 95 -1.54 -11.24 6.11
N PRO A 96 -1.33 -12.36 6.81
CA PRO A 96 -0.62 -12.35 8.09
C PRO A 96 0.89 -12.26 7.88
N THR A 97 1.59 -11.55 8.77
CA THR A 97 3.04 -11.63 8.94
C THR A 97 3.34 -12.48 10.17
N PRO A 98 4.00 -13.64 10.01
CA PRO A 98 4.41 -14.43 11.16
C PRO A 98 5.56 -13.74 11.90
N TYR A 99 5.55 -13.83 13.23
CA TYR A 99 6.68 -13.43 14.04
C TYR A 99 7.82 -14.45 13.89
N THR A 100 9.05 -13.97 13.68
CA THR A 100 10.26 -14.81 13.57
C THR A 100 11.22 -14.56 14.72
N GLY A 101 12.03 -15.56 15.08
CA GLY A 101 13.07 -15.44 16.11
C GLY A 101 12.53 -15.31 17.54
N PHE A 102 13.22 -14.57 18.40
CA PHE A 102 12.83 -14.39 19.81
C PHE A 102 11.45 -13.75 20.01
N ASN A 103 10.96 -12.99 19.02
CA ASN A 103 9.63 -12.39 19.07
C ASN A 103 8.52 -13.45 18.94
N ALA A 104 8.78 -14.59 18.27
CA ALA A 104 7.84 -15.69 18.17
C ALA A 104 7.57 -16.36 19.53
N ILE A 105 8.57 -16.40 20.41
CA ILE A 105 8.46 -17.01 21.74
C ILE A 105 7.44 -16.25 22.61
N ARG A 106 7.33 -14.93 22.46
CA ARG A 106 6.38 -14.09 23.19
C ARG A 106 5.01 -13.96 22.51
N ALA A 107 4.98 -13.96 21.18
CA ALA A 107 3.75 -13.73 20.43
C ALA A 107 2.81 -14.95 20.40
N GLY A 108 3.31 -16.17 20.63
CA GLY A 108 2.49 -17.37 20.58
C GLY A 108 1.86 -17.57 19.19
N LEU A 109 0.52 -17.62 19.12
CA LEU A 109 -0.25 -17.73 17.86
C LEU A 109 -0.72 -16.37 17.31
N LEU A 110 -0.40 -15.26 17.97
CA LEU A 110 -0.73 -13.94 17.45
C LEU A 110 0.07 -13.68 16.16
N THR A 111 -0.59 -13.16 15.15
CA THR A 111 0.04 -12.73 13.91
C THR A 111 -0.34 -11.30 13.63
N ASP A 112 0.65 -10.50 13.25
CA ASP A 112 0.37 -9.18 12.70
C ASP A 112 -0.22 -9.36 11.30
N THR A 113 -0.97 -8.36 10.85
CA THR A 113 -1.59 -8.40 9.51
C THR A 113 -1.20 -7.17 8.73
N TYR A 114 -1.12 -7.34 7.42
CA TYR A 114 -0.93 -6.25 6.48
C TYR A 114 -1.80 -6.48 5.25
N LEU A 115 -2.09 -5.41 4.55
CA LEU A 115 -2.75 -5.46 3.26
C LEU A 115 -1.71 -5.31 2.16
N GLU A 116 -1.62 -6.29 1.26
CA GLU A 116 -0.85 -6.15 0.03
C GLU A 116 -1.70 -5.44 -1.02
N ALA A 117 -1.32 -4.21 -1.38
CA ALA A 117 -2.07 -3.40 -2.33
C ALA A 117 -1.93 -3.95 -3.76
N GLN A 118 -3.07 -4.20 -4.41
CA GLN A 118 -3.16 -4.59 -5.82
C GLN A 118 -3.63 -3.42 -6.69
N TYR A 119 -4.51 -2.57 -6.16
CA TYR A 119 -5.01 -1.39 -6.85
C TYR A 119 -5.34 -0.27 -5.86
N VAL A 120 -5.16 0.97 -6.29
CA VAL A 120 -5.43 2.17 -5.47
C VAL A 120 -6.23 3.15 -6.30
N THR A 121 -7.37 3.58 -5.76
CA THR A 121 -8.23 4.63 -6.30
C THR A 121 -8.14 5.87 -5.40
N GLN A 122 -7.90 7.04 -6.00
CA GLN A 122 -7.86 8.30 -5.26
C GLN A 122 -9.14 9.08 -5.49
N HIS A 123 -9.87 9.39 -4.41
CA HIS A 123 -11.13 10.13 -4.49
C HIS A 123 -10.92 11.62 -4.68
N LYS A 124 -9.86 12.17 -4.08
CA LYS A 124 -9.40 13.54 -4.33
C LYS A 124 -8.23 13.50 -5.30
N SER A 125 -8.51 13.09 -6.54
CA SER A 125 -7.64 13.47 -7.64
C SER A 125 -7.73 14.99 -7.79
N SER A 126 -6.69 15.63 -8.34
CA SER A 126 -6.69 17.09 -8.56
C SER A 126 -8.02 17.56 -9.17
N TYR A 127 -8.43 18.82 -8.94
CA TYR A 127 -9.71 19.40 -9.43
C TYR A 127 -10.04 19.10 -10.91
N GLU A 128 -9.05 18.68 -11.70
CA GLU A 128 -9.11 18.29 -13.11
C GLU A 128 -9.85 16.96 -13.39
N ASP A 129 -9.98 16.05 -12.42
CA ASP A 129 -10.54 14.69 -12.63
C ASP A 129 -11.99 14.50 -12.12
N LEU A 130 -12.66 15.58 -11.71
CA LEU A 130 -14.07 15.54 -11.35
C LEU A 130 -14.91 15.21 -12.59
N THR A 131 -15.22 13.92 -12.78
CA THR A 131 -16.18 13.47 -13.79
C THR A 131 -17.56 13.98 -13.40
N VAL A 132 -17.98 15.07 -14.05
CA VAL A 132 -19.28 15.68 -13.80
C VAL A 132 -20.36 14.80 -14.42
N ASP A 133 -21.13 14.10 -13.59
CA ASP A 133 -22.27 13.32 -14.07
C ASP A 133 -23.37 14.25 -14.63
N SER A 134 -23.88 13.89 -15.81
CA SER A 134 -25.01 14.54 -16.49
C SER A 134 -26.24 14.75 -15.58
N ARG A 135 -26.48 13.84 -14.63
CA ARG A 135 -27.59 13.95 -13.66
C ARG A 135 -27.40 15.11 -12.70
N ILE A 136 -26.17 15.31 -12.23
CA ILE A 136 -25.81 16.42 -11.34
C ILE A 136 -26.01 17.73 -12.11
N PHE A 137 -25.57 17.77 -13.37
CA PHE A 137 -25.72 18.95 -14.22
C PHE A 137 -27.19 19.33 -14.44
N ASN A 138 -28.05 18.36 -14.78
CA ASN A 138 -29.48 18.59 -14.95
C ASN A 138 -30.14 19.12 -13.66
N ARG A 139 -29.71 18.61 -12.51
CA ARG A 139 -30.23 19.05 -11.21
C ARG A 139 -29.75 20.46 -10.87
N ILE A 140 -28.51 20.81 -11.16
CA ILE A 140 -27.98 22.18 -11.04
C ILE A 140 -28.78 23.13 -11.93
N ASP A 141 -29.08 22.74 -13.17
CA ASP A 141 -29.82 23.57 -14.12
C ASP A 141 -31.28 23.81 -13.69
N GLN A 142 -31.94 22.78 -13.12
CA GLN A 142 -33.26 22.93 -12.51
C GLN A 142 -33.28 23.98 -11.39
N TYR A 143 -32.28 23.95 -10.50
CA TYR A 143 -32.15 24.97 -9.45
C TYR A 143 -31.78 26.34 -10.03
N ARG A 144 -31.05 26.39 -11.15
CA ARG A 144 -30.73 27.66 -11.83
C ARG A 144 -31.98 28.33 -12.39
N ILE A 145 -32.91 27.54 -12.94
CA ILE A 145 -34.19 28.03 -13.49
C ILE A 145 -35.12 28.56 -12.38
N SER A 146 -35.06 28.01 -11.16
CA SER A 146 -35.96 28.42 -10.08
C SER A 146 -35.68 29.83 -9.53
N GLY A 147 -34.57 30.47 -9.89
CA GLY A 147 -34.28 31.89 -9.60
C GLY A 147 -33.87 32.21 -8.15
N HIS A 148 -34.16 31.32 -7.18
CA HIS A 148 -33.93 31.51 -5.74
C HIS A 148 -32.80 30.63 -5.17
N ILE A 149 -31.74 30.36 -5.95
CA ILE A 149 -30.65 29.46 -5.55
C ILE A 149 -29.96 29.90 -4.25
N TYR A 150 -29.70 31.21 -4.10
CA TYR A 150 -28.94 31.72 -2.98
C TYR A 150 -29.70 31.54 -1.67
N GLU A 151 -30.98 31.89 -1.65
CA GLU A 151 -31.85 31.79 -0.48
C GLU A 151 -32.12 30.33 -0.12
N TYR A 152 -32.33 29.46 -1.12
CA TYR A 152 -32.50 28.02 -0.90
C TYR A 152 -31.24 27.38 -0.31
N LEU A 153 -30.06 27.73 -0.81
CA LEU A 153 -28.79 27.23 -0.26
C LEU A 153 -28.54 27.80 1.15
N ALA A 154 -28.80 29.09 1.35
CA ALA A 154 -28.64 29.75 2.65
C ALA A 154 -29.53 29.09 3.72
N MET A 155 -30.80 28.83 3.41
CA MET A 155 -31.71 28.12 4.32
C MET A 155 -31.38 26.62 4.46
N SER A 156 -30.71 26.02 3.47
CA SER A 156 -30.30 24.61 3.54
C SER A 156 -29.07 24.36 4.41
N ILE A 157 -28.25 25.37 4.65
CA ILE A 157 -27.07 25.29 5.50
C ILE A 157 -27.55 25.54 6.94
N ALA A 158 -27.80 24.46 7.68
CA ALA A 158 -28.36 24.44 9.04
C ALA A 158 -29.85 24.87 9.14
N PRO A 159 -30.78 24.10 8.54
CA PRO A 159 -32.23 24.38 8.61
C PRO A 159 -32.82 24.23 10.02
N GLU A 160 -32.04 23.70 10.97
CA GLU A 160 -32.42 23.51 12.37
C GLU A 160 -32.35 24.81 13.19
N ILE A 161 -31.69 25.86 12.67
CA ILE A 161 -31.56 27.15 13.32
C ILE A 161 -32.44 28.17 12.57
N TYR A 162 -33.31 28.87 13.30
CA TYR A 162 -34.16 29.92 12.75
C TYR A 162 -33.63 31.30 13.15
N GLY A 163 -33.42 32.19 12.18
CA GLY A 163 -32.91 33.55 12.37
C GLY A 163 -32.96 34.38 11.10
#